data_AF-A0AAF0S5F4-F1
#
_entry.id   AF-A0AAF0S5F4-F1
#
_cell.length_a   1.000
_cell.length_b   1.000
_cell.length_c   1.000
_cell.angle_alpha   90.00
_cell.angle_beta   90.00
_cell.angle_gamma   90.00
#
_symmetry.space_group_name_H-M   'P 1'
#
loop_
_entity.id
_entity.type
_entity.pdbx_description
1 polymer ?
#
loop_
_entity_poly.entity_id
_entity_poly.type
_entity_poly.pdbx_seq_one_letter_code
_entity_poly.pdbx_strand_id
1 'polypeptide(L)'
;MNNKPVSKEKLVELFHNGAIRKLEEHEIFAMRANTNPDRENVYSELSTYADIESRYYDMAEHYYAENFSYFENGSNEDLLEMTKESELPPRLYAEYLREIDPAERLNEKITHAYLTNLKKNITKIRDEMR
;
A
#
# COMPACT_ATOMS: atom_id res chain seq x y z
N MET A 1 -13.52 -13.71 14.92
CA MET A 1 -12.85 -14.80 14.18
C MET A 1 -11.47 -14.96 14.78
N ASN A 2 -11.16 -16.13 15.34
CA ASN A 2 -9.80 -16.47 15.76
C ASN A 2 -8.97 -16.71 14.49
N ASN A 3 -8.46 -15.64 13.89
CA ASN A 3 -7.56 -15.75 12.76
C ASN A 3 -6.21 -16.24 13.29
N LYS A 4 -5.79 -17.43 12.86
CA LYS A 4 -4.39 -17.83 12.97
C LYS A 4 -3.53 -16.71 12.38
N PRO A 5 -2.36 -16.40 12.97
CA PRO A 5 -1.44 -15.44 12.39
C PRO A 5 -1.14 -15.84 10.94
N VAL A 6 -1.15 -14.86 10.03
CA VAL A 6 -0.71 -15.08 8.65
C VAL A 6 0.78 -15.40 8.70
N SER A 7 1.22 -16.47 8.03
CA SER A 7 2.64 -16.82 8.03
C SER A 7 3.46 -15.76 7.29
N LYS A 8 4.75 -15.68 7.62
CA LYS A 8 5.68 -14.73 6.98
C LYS A 8 5.76 -14.96 5.47
N GLU A 9 5.83 -16.22 5.03
CA GLU A 9 5.86 -16.61 3.62
C GLU A 9 4.58 -16.16 2.91
N LYS A 10 3.42 -16.31 3.56
CA LYS A 10 2.17 -15.86 2.99
C LYS A 10 2.08 -14.33 2.94
N LEU A 11 2.63 -13.63 3.92
CA LEU A 11 2.71 -12.17 3.88
C LEU A 11 3.58 -11.68 2.72
N VAL A 12 4.75 -12.29 2.49
CA VAL A 12 5.61 -11.98 1.34
C VAL A 12 4.83 -12.13 0.04
N GLU A 13 4.16 -13.27 -0.17
CA GLU A 13 3.35 -13.51 -1.37
C GLU A 13 2.21 -12.48 -1.54
N LEU A 14 1.53 -12.13 -0.44
CA LEU A 14 0.44 -11.16 -0.47
C LEU A 14 0.93 -9.74 -0.78
N PHE A 15 2.08 -9.34 -0.24
CA PHE A 15 2.68 -8.04 -0.54
C PHE A 15 3.19 -7.97 -1.97
N HIS A 16 3.85 -9.03 -2.46
CA HIS A 16 4.29 -9.14 -3.85
C HIS A 16 3.13 -8.96 -4.84
N ASN A 17 2.10 -9.81 -4.70
CA ASN A 17 0.93 -9.76 -5.56
C ASN A 17 0.18 -8.43 -5.40
N GLY A 18 0.17 -7.87 -4.19
CA GLY A 18 -0.43 -6.57 -3.93
C GLY A 18 0.33 -5.42 -4.60
N ALA A 19 1.66 -5.44 -4.61
CA ALA A 19 2.47 -4.41 -5.26
C ALA A 19 2.19 -4.38 -6.78
N ILE A 20 2.15 -5.55 -7.42
CA ILE A 20 1.76 -5.69 -8.83
C ILE A 20 0.34 -5.15 -9.06
N ARG A 21 -0.63 -5.58 -8.24
CA ARG A 21 -2.02 -5.14 -8.34
C ARG A 21 -2.15 -3.62 -8.18
N LYS A 22 -1.38 -2.99 -7.29
CA LYS A 22 -1.41 -1.54 -7.07
C LYS A 22 -0.96 -0.76 -8.31
N LEU A 23 0.01 -1.26 -9.06
CA LEU A 23 0.42 -0.66 -10.33
C LEU A 23 -0.71 -0.75 -11.37
N GLU A 24 -1.39 -1.89 -11.46
CA GLU A 24 -2.56 -2.03 -12.34
C GLU A 24 -3.72 -1.11 -11.91
N GLU A 25 -3.99 -1.03 -10.61
CA GLU A 25 -5.01 -0.13 -10.03
C GLU A 25 -4.68 1.34 -10.33
N HIS A 26 -3.40 1.74 -10.24
CA HIS A 26 -2.94 3.08 -10.60
C HIS A 26 -3.33 3.44 -12.04
N GLU A 27 -3.02 2.57 -13.00
CA GLU A 27 -3.34 2.77 -14.41
C GLU A 27 -4.86 2.87 -14.64
N ILE A 28 -5.63 1.97 -14.00
CA ILE A 28 -7.10 1.97 -14.07
C ILE A 28 -7.68 3.27 -13.54
N PHE A 29 -7.21 3.73 -12.38
CA PHE A 29 -7.71 4.97 -11.77
C PHE A 29 -7.31 6.20 -12.59
N ALA A 30 -6.09 6.25 -13.14
CA ALA A 30 -5.67 7.32 -14.04
C ALA A 30 -6.56 7.39 -15.29
N MET A 31 -6.91 6.25 -15.89
CA MET A 31 -7.85 6.21 -17.02
C MET A 31 -9.28 6.64 -16.60
N ARG A 32 -9.73 6.21 -15.42
CA ARG A 32 -11.07 6.57 -14.91
C ARG A 32 -11.19 8.05 -14.59
N ALA A 33 -10.14 8.69 -14.09
CA ALA A 33 -10.10 10.14 -13.87
C ALA A 33 -10.37 10.91 -15.17
N ASN A 34 -9.73 10.49 -16.27
CA ASN A 34 -9.90 11.10 -17.59
C ASN A 34 -11.26 10.81 -18.24
N THR A 35 -11.88 9.67 -17.94
CA THR A 35 -13.13 9.23 -18.59
C THR A 35 -14.39 9.50 -17.78
N ASN A 36 -14.26 9.90 -16.51
CA ASN A 36 -15.39 10.23 -15.62
C ASN A 36 -15.17 11.59 -14.94
N PRO A 37 -15.42 12.70 -15.64
CA PRO A 37 -15.14 14.05 -15.13
C PRO A 37 -15.80 14.34 -13.77
N ASP A 38 -17.01 13.84 -13.53
CA ASP A 38 -17.75 14.02 -12.27
C ASP A 38 -17.06 13.39 -11.05
N ARG A 39 -16.11 12.47 -11.28
CA ARG A 39 -15.34 11.76 -10.26
C ARG A 39 -13.82 11.91 -10.44
N GLU A 40 -13.38 12.87 -11.25
CA GLU A 40 -11.97 13.07 -11.58
C GLU A 40 -11.09 13.18 -10.32
N ASN A 41 -11.49 14.02 -9.36
CA ASN A 41 -10.75 14.22 -8.12
C ASN A 41 -10.60 12.91 -7.32
N VAL A 42 -11.68 12.14 -7.20
CA VAL A 42 -11.66 10.86 -6.47
C VAL A 42 -10.70 9.89 -7.14
N TYR A 43 -10.79 9.71 -8.45
CA TYR A 43 -9.91 8.77 -9.15
C TYR A 43 -8.46 9.25 -9.21
N SER A 44 -8.22 10.56 -9.25
CA SER A 44 -6.86 11.11 -9.17
C SER A 44 -6.23 10.81 -7.80
N GLU A 45 -6.96 11.03 -6.71
CA GLU A 45 -6.50 10.68 -5.36
C GLU A 45 -6.25 9.16 -5.21
N LEU A 46 -7.14 8.32 -5.75
CA LEU A 46 -6.95 6.87 -5.74
C LEU A 46 -5.75 6.42 -6.59
N SER A 47 -5.49 7.08 -7.71
CA SER A 47 -4.33 6.81 -8.58
C SER A 47 -3.02 7.16 -7.87
N THR A 48 -2.95 8.31 -7.21
CA THR A 48 -1.81 8.70 -6.36
C THR A 48 -1.63 7.71 -5.21
N TYR A 49 -2.71 7.35 -4.51
CA TYR A 49 -2.64 6.36 -3.44
C TYR A 49 -2.08 5.02 -3.92
N ALA A 50 -2.55 4.52 -5.07
CA ALA A 50 -2.11 3.24 -5.62
C ALA A 50 -0.62 3.26 -5.99
N ASP A 51 -0.14 4.35 -6.59
CA ASP A 51 1.28 4.54 -6.92
C ASP A 51 2.17 4.47 -5.66
N ILE A 52 1.84 5.27 -4.64
CA ILE A 52 2.61 5.32 -3.39
C ILE A 52 2.54 3.99 -2.64
N GLU A 53 1.35 3.38 -2.54
CA GLU A 53 1.19 2.08 -1.86
C GLU A 53 1.91 0.95 -2.58
N SER A 54 2.06 0.99 -3.91
CA SER A 54 2.83 -0.04 -4.64
C SER A 54 4.27 -0.14 -4.10
N ARG A 55 4.91 1.02 -3.90
CA ARG A 55 6.27 1.12 -3.35
C ARG A 55 6.34 0.66 -1.90
N TYR A 56 5.31 0.99 -1.10
CA TYR A 56 5.21 0.50 0.27
C TYR A 56 4.99 -1.01 0.36
N TYR A 57 4.24 -1.59 -0.58
CA TYR A 57 4.00 -3.03 -0.62
C TYR A 57 5.27 -3.77 -1.03
N ASP A 58 6.00 -3.27 -2.01
CA ASP A 58 7.32 -3.78 -2.40
C ASP A 58 8.35 -3.69 -1.25
N MET A 59 8.40 -2.55 -0.55
CA MET A 59 9.19 -2.39 0.67
C MET A 59 8.79 -3.41 1.75
N ALA A 60 7.49 -3.62 1.95
CA ALA A 60 6.97 -4.57 2.94
C ALA A 60 7.28 -6.03 2.55
N GLU A 61 7.19 -6.38 1.27
CA GLU A 61 7.61 -7.68 0.74
C GLU A 61 9.05 -7.97 1.17
N HIS A 62 9.98 -7.07 0.88
CA HIS A 62 11.39 -7.24 1.21
C HIS A 62 11.67 -7.24 2.71
N TYR A 63 10.93 -6.44 3.48
CA TYR A 63 11.01 -6.46 4.94
C TYR A 63 10.61 -7.83 5.50
N TYR A 64 9.46 -8.37 5.07
CA TYR A 64 9.02 -9.70 5.49
C TYR A 64 9.80 -10.83 4.84
N ALA A 65 10.56 -10.59 3.77
CA ALA A 65 11.50 -11.57 3.21
C ALA A 65 12.88 -11.55 3.89
N GLU A 66 13.13 -10.62 4.82
CA GLU A 66 14.45 -10.35 5.42
C GLU A 66 15.53 -10.01 4.38
N ASN A 67 15.14 -9.43 3.25
CA ASN A 67 16.05 -9.01 2.19
C ASN A 67 16.60 -7.60 2.48
N PHE A 68 17.41 -7.45 3.52
CA PHE A 68 17.84 -6.12 3.98
C PHE A 68 18.76 -5.38 3.01
N SER A 69 19.48 -6.08 2.13
CA SER A 69 20.29 -5.46 1.08
C SER A 69 19.45 -4.67 0.07
N TYR A 70 18.15 -4.96 -0.05
CA TYR A 70 17.22 -4.18 -0.86
C TYR A 70 17.17 -2.70 -0.44
N PHE A 71 17.32 -2.42 0.86
CA PHE A 71 17.20 -1.06 1.40
C PHE A 71 18.48 -0.23 1.23
N GLU A 72 19.57 -0.80 0.73
CA GLU A 72 20.86 -0.11 0.57
C GLU A 72 20.98 0.67 -0.75
N ASN A 73 19.99 0.59 -1.64
CA ASN A 73 20.03 1.17 -2.98
C ASN A 73 19.56 2.64 -3.09
N GLY A 74 19.03 3.22 -2.00
CA GLY A 74 18.52 4.59 -1.96
C GLY A 74 17.16 4.83 -2.66
N SER A 75 16.57 3.83 -3.30
CA SER A 75 15.36 3.98 -4.14
C SER A 75 14.08 4.36 -3.38
N ASN A 76 14.11 4.27 -2.04
CA ASN A 76 12.94 4.42 -1.17
C ASN A 76 13.21 5.35 0.02
N GLU A 77 14.24 6.19 -0.06
CA GLU A 77 14.59 7.14 1.02
C GLU A 77 13.49 8.17 1.30
N ASP A 78 12.76 8.56 0.26
CA ASP A 78 11.63 9.49 0.28
C ASP A 78 10.33 8.87 0.82
N LEU A 79 10.22 7.53 0.88
CA LEU A 79 8.97 6.88 1.30
C LEU A 79 8.52 7.36 2.68
N LEU A 80 9.46 7.61 3.61
CA LEU A 80 9.14 8.13 4.94
C LEU A 80 8.48 9.50 4.95
N GLU A 81 8.76 10.33 3.94
CA GLU A 81 8.12 11.63 3.78
C GLU A 81 6.72 11.47 3.17
N MET A 82 6.57 10.49 2.28
CA MET A 82 5.31 10.12 1.60
C MET A 82 4.33 9.35 2.49
N THR A 83 4.68 9.00 3.75
CA THR A 83 3.79 8.24 4.64
C THR A 83 2.44 8.94 4.81
N LYS A 84 2.44 10.26 4.95
CA LYS A 84 1.18 11.03 5.09
C LYS A 84 0.33 11.01 3.82
N GLU A 85 0.96 10.96 2.64
CA GLU A 85 0.28 10.94 1.34
C GLU A 85 -0.29 9.55 1.03
N SER A 86 0.31 8.49 1.61
CA SER A 86 -0.19 7.12 1.49
C SER A 86 -1.41 6.80 2.37
N GLU A 87 -1.82 7.70 3.27
CA GLU A 87 -2.94 7.46 4.18
C GLU A 87 -4.24 8.05 3.63
N LEU A 88 -5.07 7.20 3.02
CA LEU A 88 -6.41 7.59 2.62
C LEU A 88 -7.31 7.89 3.83
N PRO A 89 -8.11 8.97 3.79
CA PRO A 89 -9.19 9.16 4.75
C PRO A 89 -10.12 7.93 4.77
N PRO A 90 -10.72 7.55 5.92
CA PRO A 90 -11.52 6.32 6.03
C PRO A 90 -12.64 6.20 5.00
N ARG A 91 -13.25 7.33 4.62
CA ARG A 91 -14.28 7.38 3.58
C ARG A 91 -13.72 7.02 2.21
N LEU A 92 -12.59 7.59 1.84
CA LEU A 92 -11.95 7.36 0.54
C LEU A 92 -11.34 5.96 0.46
N TYR A 93 -10.81 5.43 1.56
CA TYR A 93 -10.41 4.02 1.64
C TYR A 93 -11.59 3.05 1.44
N ALA A 94 -12.76 3.37 2.01
CA ALA A 94 -13.96 2.58 1.76
C ALA A 94 -14.44 2.67 0.30
N GLU A 95 -14.24 3.81 -0.36
CA GLU A 95 -14.49 3.96 -1.80
C GLU A 95 -13.49 3.15 -2.63
N TYR A 96 -12.19 3.25 -2.36
CA TYR A 96 -11.14 2.43 -2.93
C TYR A 96 -11.49 0.93 -2.89
N LEU A 97 -11.86 0.42 -1.72
CA LEU A 97 -12.25 -0.99 -1.56
C LEU A 97 -13.45 -1.39 -2.43
N ARG A 98 -14.36 -0.47 -2.77
CA ARG A 98 -15.48 -0.75 -3.69
C ARG A 98 -15.03 -0.78 -5.15
N GLU A 99 -14.01 -0.01 -5.50
CA GLU A 99 -13.50 0.12 -6.86
C GLU A 99 -12.61 -1.06 -7.30
N ILE A 100 -11.95 -1.74 -6.35
CA ILE A 100 -11.11 -2.91 -6.62
C ILE A 100 -11.91 -4.22 -6.70
N ASP A 101 -11.27 -5.26 -7.26
CA ASP A 101 -11.83 -6.61 -7.38
C ASP A 101 -12.35 -7.13 -6.01
N PRO A 102 -13.64 -7.53 -5.90
CA PRO A 102 -14.19 -8.14 -4.71
C PRO A 102 -13.38 -9.31 -4.13
N ALA A 103 -12.74 -10.12 -4.97
CA ALA A 103 -11.91 -11.26 -4.55
C ALA A 103 -10.64 -10.79 -3.81
N GLU A 104 -10.10 -9.63 -4.16
CA GLU A 104 -8.86 -9.10 -3.61
C GLU A 104 -9.05 -8.25 -2.36
N ARG A 105 -10.29 -7.83 -2.04
CA ARG A 105 -10.59 -6.99 -0.87
C ARG A 105 -10.11 -7.58 0.46
N LEU A 106 -10.16 -8.90 0.60
CA LEU A 106 -9.68 -9.55 1.83
C LEU A 106 -8.16 -9.45 1.92
N ASN A 107 -7.46 -9.76 0.84
CA ASN A 107 -6.01 -9.67 0.76
C ASN A 107 -5.55 -8.24 1.03
N GLU A 108 -6.19 -7.26 0.39
CA GLU A 108 -5.92 -5.83 0.60
C GLU A 108 -6.10 -5.40 2.05
N LYS A 109 -7.18 -5.83 2.72
CA LYS A 109 -7.37 -5.53 4.15
C LYS A 109 -6.29 -6.14 5.02
N ILE A 110 -5.80 -7.33 4.67
CA ILE A 110 -4.71 -7.99 5.40
C ILE A 110 -3.43 -7.20 5.19
N THR A 111 -2.98 -7.00 3.94
CA THR A 111 -1.72 -6.29 3.62
C THR A 111 -1.72 -4.88 4.18
N HIS A 112 -2.82 -4.13 4.02
CA HIS A 112 -2.94 -2.77 4.53
C HIS A 112 -2.84 -2.70 6.08
N ALA A 113 -3.42 -3.68 6.80
CA ALA A 113 -3.30 -3.73 8.26
C ALA A 113 -1.86 -4.01 8.72
N TYR A 114 -1.16 -4.94 8.07
CA TYR A 114 0.24 -5.22 8.37
C TYR A 114 1.16 -4.06 7.99
N LEU A 115 0.90 -3.41 6.85
CA LEU A 115 1.65 -2.22 6.42
C LEU A 115 1.45 -1.05 7.38
N THR A 116 0.23 -0.80 7.84
CA THR A 116 -0.07 0.25 8.83
C THR A 116 0.77 0.04 10.10
N ASN A 117 0.88 -1.19 10.59
CA ASN A 117 1.70 -1.51 11.75
C ASN A 117 3.19 -1.30 11.46
N LEU A 118 3.67 -1.68 10.27
CA LEU A 118 5.04 -1.47 9.84
C LEU A 118 5.39 0.03 9.78
N LYS A 119 4.57 0.85 9.12
CA LYS A 119 4.72 2.32 9.03
C LYS A 119 4.78 2.97 10.41
N LYS A 120 3.92 2.54 11.36
CA LYS A 120 3.94 3.00 12.76
C LYS A 120 5.25 2.67 13.46
N ASN A 121 5.75 1.45 13.30
CA ASN A 121 7.00 1.03 13.93
C ASN A 121 8.19 1.82 13.37
N ILE A 122 8.25 2.01 12.05
CA ILE A 122 9.32 2.78 11.41
C ILE A 122 9.28 4.25 11.88
N THR A 123 8.08 4.85 11.92
CA THR A 123 7.89 6.23 12.39
C THR A 123 8.35 6.39 13.85
N LYS A 124 7.99 5.44 14.72
CA LYS A 124 8.40 5.45 16.12
C LYS A 124 9.92 5.40 16.27
N ILE A 125 10.60 4.50 15.57
CA ILE A 125 12.06 4.38 15.60
C ILE A 125 12.72 5.67 15.13
N ARG A 126 12.23 6.24 14.02
CA ARG A 126 12.72 7.53 13.50
C ARG A 126 12.62 8.64 14.55
N ASP A 127 11.50 8.71 15.26
CA ASP A 127 11.26 9.76 16.25
C ASP A 127 12.10 9.55 17.53
N GLU A 128 12.42 8.31 17.90
CA GLU A 128 13.32 7.99 19.02
C GLU A 128 14.81 8.25 18.71
N MET A 129 15.20 8.27 17.43
CA MET A 129 16.56 8.56 16.98
C MET A 129 16.86 10.06 16.79
N ARG A 130 15.86 10.93 16.97
CA ARG A 130 15.98 12.40 16.87
C ARG A 130 16.22 13.03 18.25
#